data_AF-G0NX17-F1
#
_entry.id   AF-G0NX17-F1
#
_cell.length_a   1.000
_cell.length_b   1.000
_cell.length_c   1.000
_cell.angle_alpha   90.00
_cell.angle_beta   90.00
_cell.angle_gamma   90.00
#
_symmetry.space_group_name_H-M   'P 1'
#
loop_
_entity.id
_entity.type
_entity.pdbx_description
1 polymer ?
#
loop_
_entity_poly.entity_id
_entity_poly.type
_entity_poly.pdbx_seq_one_letter_code
_entity_poly.pdbx_strand_id
1 'polypeptide(L)'
;MENGHQSSPITIDDAIAMERNLEAILLEFLGKNTPEIKKTVDALTKGIDKILKNQEILQRNIALLNQQKRDDAKVEVPVKKRKPTCDERAGPHRIFECPCLIPGEKFSHAIAADLCINCNNRHNGDCRRKAACTKWEKKHLTIYH
;
A
#
# COMPACT_ATOMS: atom_id res chain seq x y z
N MET A 1 -66.64 28.19 -36.04
CA MET A 1 -66.00 27.86 -37.33
C MET A 1 -65.00 26.76 -37.06
N GLU A 2 -65.43 25.50 -37.17
CA GLU A 2 -64.56 24.33 -37.01
C GLU A 2 -64.04 23.95 -38.40
N ASN A 3 -62.75 24.18 -38.64
CA ASN A 3 -62.07 23.69 -39.84
C ASN A 3 -61.76 22.20 -39.63
N GLY A 4 -62.68 21.34 -40.09
CA GLY A 4 -62.43 19.92 -40.21
C GLY A 4 -61.39 19.64 -41.28
N HIS A 5 -60.13 19.43 -40.87
CA HIS A 5 -59.12 18.84 -41.75
C HIS A 5 -59.52 17.39 -42.04
N GLN A 6 -60.18 17.17 -43.18
CA GLN A 6 -60.26 15.85 -43.79
C GLN A 6 -58.87 15.49 -44.30
N SER A 7 -58.14 14.68 -43.54
CA SER A 7 -56.92 14.05 -44.04
C SER A 7 -57.30 12.99 -45.07
N SER A 8 -56.79 13.13 -46.28
CA SER A 8 -56.95 12.14 -47.35
C SER A 8 -56.47 10.75 -46.89
N PRO A 9 -57.12 9.66 -47.34
CA PRO A 9 -56.68 8.31 -47.01
C PRO A 9 -55.26 8.06 -47.52
N ILE A 10 -54.41 7.49 -46.67
CA ILE A 10 -53.06 7.04 -47.03
C ILE A 10 -53.20 6.03 -48.17
N THR A 11 -52.49 6.25 -49.27
CA THR A 11 -52.50 5.31 -50.40
C THR A 11 -51.63 4.09 -50.10
N ILE A 12 -51.88 2.97 -50.78
CA ILE A 12 -51.08 1.76 -50.64
C ILE A 12 -49.61 2.04 -51.00
N ASP A 13 -49.37 2.91 -51.98
CA ASP A 13 -48.02 3.30 -52.40
C ASP A 13 -47.30 4.13 -51.31
N ASP A 14 -48.01 4.99 -50.58
CA ASP A 14 -47.45 5.73 -49.44
C ASP A 14 -47.07 4.79 -48.28
N ALA A 15 -47.89 3.77 -48.02
CA ALA A 15 -47.59 2.77 -46.98
C ALA A 15 -46.34 1.94 -47.34
N ILE A 16 -46.22 1.50 -48.59
CA ILE A 16 -45.04 0.77 -49.09
C ILE A 16 -43.78 1.64 -49.04
N ALA A 17 -43.89 2.93 -49.38
CA ALA A 17 -42.77 3.87 -49.31
C ALA A 17 -42.31 4.11 -47.87
N MET A 18 -43.25 4.24 -46.92
CA MET A 18 -42.92 4.37 -45.50
C MET A 18 -42.23 3.12 -44.94
N GLU A 19 -42.71 1.92 -45.30
CA GLU A 19 -42.10 0.65 -44.87
C GLU A 19 -40.65 0.52 -45.35
N ARG A 20 -40.39 0.83 -46.62
CA ARG A 20 -39.02 0.85 -47.18
C ARG A 20 -38.11 1.88 -46.50
N ASN A 21 -38.64 3.06 -46.16
CA ASN A 21 -37.88 4.06 -45.42
C ASN A 21 -37.54 3.60 -44.00
N LEU A 22 -38.46 2.92 -43.32
CA LEU A 22 -38.20 2.34 -42.00
C LEU A 22 -37.15 1.23 -42.06
N GLU A 23 -37.21 0.35 -43.07
CA GLU A 23 -36.17 -0.66 -43.29
C GLU A 23 -34.80 -0.02 -43.56
N ALA A 24 -34.73 1.03 -44.37
CA ALA A 24 -33.49 1.73 -44.67
C ALA A 24 -32.87 2.37 -43.41
N ILE A 25 -33.68 3.01 -42.57
CA ILE A 25 -33.24 3.59 -41.29
C ILE A 25 -32.71 2.49 -40.36
N LEU A 26 -33.43 1.36 -40.29
CA LEU A 26 -33.03 0.23 -39.45
C LEU A 26 -31.70 -0.38 -39.92
N LEU A 27 -31.54 -0.58 -41.23
CA LEU A 27 -30.31 -1.10 -41.83
C LEU A 27 -29.13 -0.15 -41.63
N GLU A 28 -29.34 1.16 -41.77
CA GLU A 28 -28.29 2.16 -41.53
C GLU A 28 -27.89 2.19 -40.05
N PHE A 29 -28.86 2.14 -39.13
CA PHE A 29 -28.62 2.07 -37.69
C PHE A 29 -27.86 0.80 -37.31
N LEU A 30 -28.28 -0.36 -37.80
CA LEU A 30 -27.59 -1.63 -37.55
C LEU A 30 -26.19 -1.63 -38.18
N GLY A 31 -26.04 -1.08 -39.39
CA GLY A 31 -24.77 -1.01 -40.10
C GLY A 31 -23.72 -0.16 -39.38
N LYS A 32 -24.14 0.91 -38.69
CA LYS A 32 -23.24 1.78 -37.91
C LYS A 32 -22.95 1.23 -36.52
N ASN A 33 -23.97 0.72 -35.81
CA ASN A 33 -23.81 0.31 -34.42
C ASN A 33 -23.19 -1.07 -34.25
N THR A 34 -23.47 -2.02 -35.15
CA THR A 34 -22.90 -3.37 -35.08
C THR A 34 -21.36 -3.39 -35.04
N PRO A 35 -20.62 -2.68 -35.91
CA PRO A 35 -19.17 -2.67 -35.85
C PRO A 35 -18.63 -1.96 -34.60
N GLU A 36 -19.33 -0.95 -34.07
CA GLU A 36 -18.94 -0.25 -32.84
C GLU A 36 -19.12 -1.14 -31.60
N ILE A 37 -20.26 -1.84 -31.51
CA ILE A 37 -20.51 -2.86 -30.48
C ILE A 37 -19.45 -3.95 -30.59
N LYS A 38 -19.16 -4.44 -31.79
CA LYS A 38 -18.11 -5.45 -32.02
C LYS A 38 -16.74 -4.97 -31.52
N LYS A 39 -16.33 -3.74 -31.88
CA LYS A 39 -15.07 -3.15 -31.39
C LYS A 39 -15.02 -3.08 -29.86
N THR A 40 -16.14 -2.73 -29.23
CA THR A 40 -16.25 -2.64 -27.77
C THR A 40 -16.13 -4.02 -27.12
N VAL A 41 -16.82 -5.03 -27.68
CA VAL A 41 -16.73 -6.42 -27.22
C VAL A 41 -15.31 -6.96 -27.37
N ASP A 42 -14.64 -6.69 -28.49
CA ASP A 42 -13.24 -7.11 -28.72
C ASP A 42 -12.28 -6.45 -27.72
N ALA A 43 -12.48 -5.17 -27.41
CA ALA A 43 -11.69 -4.44 -26.42
C ALA A 43 -11.89 -5.00 -25.01
N LEU A 44 -13.15 -5.28 -24.62
CA LEU A 44 -13.48 -5.88 -23.33
C LEU A 44 -12.89 -7.28 -23.20
N THR A 45 -12.96 -8.10 -24.25
CA THR A 45 -12.37 -9.44 -24.28
C THR A 45 -10.86 -9.40 -24.02
N LYS A 46 -10.13 -8.51 -24.72
CA LYS A 46 -8.69 -8.30 -24.48
C LYS A 46 -8.39 -7.79 -23.07
N GLY A 47 -9.26 -6.95 -22.52
CA GLY A 47 -9.16 -6.45 -21.16
C GLY A 47 -9.29 -7.58 -20.13
N ILE A 48 -10.29 -8.44 -20.30
CA ILE A 48 -10.52 -9.62 -19.44
C ILE A 48 -9.33 -10.57 -19.49
N ASP A 49 -8.79 -10.88 -20.67
CA ASP A 49 -7.61 -11.75 -20.81
C ASP A 49 -6.41 -11.23 -20.04
N LYS A 50 -6.19 -9.91 -20.06
CA LYS A 50 -5.11 -9.26 -19.30
C LYS A 50 -5.34 -9.38 -17.79
N ILE A 51 -6.57 -9.23 -17.32
CA ILE A 51 -6.92 -9.39 -15.91
C ILE A 51 -6.66 -10.83 -15.46
N LEU A 52 -7.07 -11.83 -16.26
CA LEU A 52 -6.84 -13.24 -15.95
C LEU A 52 -5.35 -13.57 -15.83
N LYS A 53 -4.53 -13.11 -16.79
CA LYS A 53 -3.07 -13.28 -16.72
C LYS A 53 -2.46 -12.65 -15.46
N ASN A 54 -2.93 -11.47 -15.06
CA ASN A 54 -2.47 -10.82 -13.84
C ASN A 54 -2.90 -11.59 -12.59
N GLN A 55 -4.12 -12.15 -12.56
CA GLN A 55 -4.58 -12.99 -11.45
C GLN A 55 -3.72 -14.25 -11.31
N GLU A 56 -3.35 -14.92 -12.41
CA GLU A 56 -2.45 -16.08 -12.37
C GLU A 56 -1.06 -15.73 -11.81
N ILE A 57 -0.52 -14.57 -12.17
CA ILE A 57 0.77 -14.09 -11.63
C ILE A 57 0.65 -13.83 -10.13
N LEU A 58 -0.41 -13.18 -9.68
CA LEU A 58 -0.64 -12.91 -8.26
C LEU A 58 -0.80 -14.20 -7.46
N GLN A 59 -1.54 -15.18 -7.98
CA GLN A 59 -1.69 -16.49 -7.34
C GLN A 59 -0.33 -17.20 -7.19
N ARG A 60 0.53 -17.16 -8.22
CA ARG A 60 1.89 -17.69 -8.14
C ARG A 60 2.73 -16.98 -7.07
N ASN A 61 2.66 -15.65 -7.01
CA ASN A 61 3.40 -14.88 -6.01
C ASN A 61 2.92 -15.18 -4.58
N ILE A 62 1.61 -15.33 -4.37
CA ILE A 62 1.04 -15.72 -3.08
C ILE A 62 1.55 -17.12 -2.68
N ALA A 63 1.57 -18.07 -3.61
CA ALA A 63 2.08 -19.41 -3.36
C ALA A 63 3.58 -19.37 -2.95
N LEU A 64 4.39 -18.59 -3.64
CA LEU A 64 5.81 -18.40 -3.32
C LEU A 64 6.01 -17.77 -1.92
N LEU A 65 5.27 -16.72 -1.59
CA LEU A 65 5.33 -16.08 -0.27
C LEU A 65 4.92 -17.04 0.85
N ASN A 66 3.89 -17.87 0.61
CA ASN A 66 3.46 -18.87 1.58
C ASN A 66 4.50 -19.99 1.75
N GLN A 67 5.21 -20.35 0.70
CA GLN A 67 6.33 -21.29 0.77
C GLN A 67 7.48 -20.70 1.58
N GLN A 68 7.89 -19.46 1.29
CA GLN A 68 8.93 -18.75 2.04
C GLN A 68 8.59 -18.66 3.54
N LYS A 69 7.35 -18.33 3.90
CA LYS A 69 6.92 -18.30 5.30
C LYS A 69 7.05 -19.66 6.00
N ARG A 70 6.83 -20.77 5.29
CA ARG A 70 7.01 -22.12 5.85
C ARG A 70 8.48 -22.47 6.05
N ASP A 71 9.34 -22.02 5.15
CA ASP A 71 10.78 -22.21 5.25
C ASP A 71 11.38 -21.33 6.36
N ASP A 72 10.92 -20.09 6.49
CA ASP A 72 11.31 -19.16 7.57
C ASP A 72 10.80 -19.58 8.95
N ALA A 73 9.68 -20.31 9.04
CA ALA A 73 9.17 -20.83 10.31
C ALA A 73 10.10 -21.88 10.96
N LYS A 74 11.11 -22.38 10.24
CA LYS A 74 12.17 -23.23 10.80
C LYS A 74 13.36 -22.43 11.34
N VAL A 75 13.37 -21.10 11.20
CA VAL A 75 14.33 -20.25 11.90
C VAL A 75 13.91 -20.20 13.36
N GLU A 76 14.60 -20.96 14.21
CA GLU A 76 14.45 -20.94 15.66
C GLU A 76 14.36 -19.48 16.13
N VAL A 77 13.19 -19.10 16.67
CA VAL A 77 12.98 -17.78 17.24
C VAL A 77 14.06 -17.58 18.29
N PRO A 78 14.96 -16.57 18.15
CA PRO A 78 15.99 -16.32 19.14
C PRO A 78 15.30 -16.14 20.49
N VAL A 79 15.62 -17.01 21.45
CA VAL A 79 15.07 -16.97 22.81
C VAL A 79 15.09 -15.52 23.27
N LYS A 80 13.90 -14.99 23.56
CA LYS A 80 13.65 -13.60 23.94
C LYS A 80 14.71 -13.21 24.97
N LYS A 81 15.72 -12.42 24.56
CA LYS A 81 16.86 -12.07 25.41
C LYS A 81 16.29 -11.55 26.74
N ARG A 82 16.65 -12.20 27.84
CA ARG A 82 16.17 -11.83 29.18
C ARG A 82 16.41 -10.33 29.34
N LYS A 83 15.41 -9.62 29.87
CA LYS A 83 15.57 -8.19 30.15
C LYS A 83 16.81 -8.05 31.05
N PRO A 84 17.78 -7.20 30.69
CA PRO A 84 18.95 -6.97 31.53
C PRO A 84 18.46 -6.55 32.92
N THR A 85 18.85 -7.33 33.92
CA THR A 85 18.61 -7.02 35.33
C THR A 85 19.85 -6.32 35.87
N CYS A 86 19.66 -5.33 36.72
CA CYS A 86 20.77 -4.71 37.44
C CYS A 86 21.33 -5.71 38.46
N ASP A 87 22.64 -5.99 38.38
CA ASP A 87 23.31 -6.94 39.28
C ASP A 87 23.31 -6.47 40.74
N GLU A 88 23.31 -5.15 40.98
CA GLU A 88 23.32 -4.60 42.35
C GLU A 88 21.97 -4.73 43.07
N ARG A 89 20.86 -4.71 42.33
CA ARG A 89 19.49 -4.66 42.91
C ARG A 89 18.57 -5.80 42.45
N ALA A 90 19.05 -6.70 41.59
CA ALA A 90 18.25 -7.72 40.91
C ALA A 90 16.93 -7.18 40.29
N GLY A 91 16.91 -5.88 39.98
CA GLY A 91 15.71 -5.16 39.55
C GLY A 91 15.53 -5.16 38.03
N PRO A 92 14.30 -4.89 37.53
CA PRO A 92 13.98 -4.91 36.09
C PRO A 92 14.39 -3.60 35.40
N HIS A 93 15.63 -3.17 35.58
CA HIS A 93 16.21 -1.99 34.94
C HIS A 93 17.61 -2.30 34.43
N ARG A 94 18.07 -1.53 33.43
CA ARG A 94 19.42 -1.67 32.92
C ARG A 94 20.43 -1.14 33.94
N ILE A 95 21.63 -1.69 33.99
CA ILE A 95 22.64 -1.30 35.00
C ILE A 95 22.89 0.21 35.07
N PHE A 96 22.99 0.91 33.93
CA PHE A 96 23.19 2.37 33.87
C PHE A 96 21.96 3.20 34.31
N GLU A 97 20.80 2.58 34.48
CA GLU A 97 19.58 3.20 35.02
C GLU A 97 19.47 3.01 36.54
N CYS A 98 20.42 2.29 37.17
CA CYS A 98 20.35 1.96 38.59
C CYS A 98 20.38 3.24 39.46
N PRO A 99 19.41 3.45 40.36
CA PRO A 99 19.40 4.63 41.22
C PRO A 99 20.53 4.65 42.26
N CYS A 100 21.18 3.51 42.56
CA CYS A 100 22.34 3.46 43.44
C CYS A 100 23.60 4.06 42.82
N LEU A 101 23.78 3.92 41.51
CA LEU A 101 25.03 4.28 40.86
C LEU A 101 25.22 5.79 40.88
N ILE A 102 26.44 6.23 41.21
CA ILE A 102 26.81 7.63 41.10
C ILE A 102 26.83 8.03 39.60
N PRO A 103 26.66 9.33 39.27
CA PRO A 103 26.63 9.76 37.87
C PRO A 103 27.82 9.30 37.02
N GLY A 104 29.02 9.22 37.60
CA GLY A 104 30.22 8.72 36.91
C GLY A 104 30.16 7.24 36.56
N GLU A 105 29.60 6.40 37.45
CA GLU A 105 29.43 4.97 37.19
C GLU A 105 28.35 4.72 36.14
N LYS A 106 27.23 5.45 36.22
CA LYS A 106 26.17 5.39 35.19
C LYS A 106 26.73 5.71 33.82
N PHE A 107 27.58 6.72 33.75
CA PHE A 107 28.27 7.11 32.53
C PHE A 107 29.15 5.97 32.02
N SER A 108 30.08 5.45 32.85
CA SER A 108 30.96 4.33 32.50
C SER A 108 30.20 3.08 32.05
N HIS A 109 29.07 2.75 32.67
CA HIS A 109 28.24 1.62 32.27
C HIS A 109 27.49 1.87 30.95
N ALA A 110 27.02 3.09 30.70
CA ALA A 110 26.47 3.45 29.40
C ALA A 110 27.55 3.40 28.30
N ILE A 111 28.81 3.72 28.66
CA ILE A 111 29.97 3.55 27.77
C ILE A 111 30.19 2.09 27.41
N ALA A 112 30.37 1.25 28.41
CA ALA A 112 30.58 -0.17 28.20
C ALA A 112 29.43 -0.84 27.42
N ALA A 113 28.21 -0.30 27.53
CA ALA A 113 27.04 -0.77 26.81
C ALA A 113 26.86 -0.18 25.39
N ASP A 114 27.78 0.68 24.93
CA ASP A 114 27.71 1.36 23.63
C ASP A 114 26.40 2.14 23.43
N LEU A 115 25.99 2.87 24.48
CA LEU A 115 24.77 3.67 24.50
C LEU A 115 25.09 5.15 24.52
N CYS A 116 24.32 5.91 23.75
CA CYS A 116 24.40 7.35 23.78
C CYS A 116 23.88 7.90 25.11
N ILE A 117 24.69 8.72 25.77
CA ILE A 117 24.36 9.37 27.05
C ILE A 117 23.15 10.31 26.95
N ASN A 118 22.89 10.92 25.79
CA ASN A 118 21.77 11.85 25.62
C ASN A 118 20.41 11.14 25.43
N CYS A 119 20.41 9.92 24.87
CA CYS A 119 19.15 9.24 24.53
C CYS A 119 19.01 7.80 25.04
N ASN A 120 20.05 7.25 25.68
CA ASN A 120 20.16 5.88 26.17
C ASN A 120 19.86 4.80 25.11
N ASN A 121 20.10 5.12 23.83
CA ASN A 121 19.95 4.22 22.69
C ASN A 121 21.28 4.04 21.94
N ARG A 122 21.37 2.95 21.17
CA ARG A 122 22.50 2.68 20.27
C ARG A 122 22.33 3.46 18.98
N HIS A 123 23.34 4.24 18.60
CA HIS A 123 23.42 4.89 17.30
C HIS A 123 24.87 5.27 16.97
N ASN A 124 25.18 5.45 15.68
CA ASN A 124 26.55 5.67 15.18
C ASN A 124 26.99 7.14 15.29
N GLY A 125 26.84 7.74 16.47
CA GLY A 125 27.33 9.11 16.74
C GLY A 125 26.29 10.23 16.59
N ASP A 126 25.37 10.18 15.62
CA ASP A 126 24.37 11.25 15.43
C ASP A 126 23.15 11.09 16.35
N CYS A 127 23.18 11.74 17.51
CA CYS A 127 22.01 11.84 18.38
C CYS A 127 21.09 12.99 17.95
N ARG A 128 19.81 12.69 17.71
CA ARG A 128 18.79 13.72 17.40
C ARG A 128 18.25 14.44 18.64
N ARG A 129 18.55 13.95 19.85
CA ARG A 129 18.12 14.62 21.09
C ARG A 129 19.05 15.80 21.38
N LYS A 130 18.46 16.86 21.95
CA LYS A 130 19.25 17.99 22.47
C LYS A 130 20.26 17.47 23.49
N ALA A 131 21.45 18.07 23.46
CA ALA A 131 22.48 17.90 24.47
C ALA A 131 21.89 18.02 25.88
N ALA A 132 22.21 17.10 26.78
CA ALA A 132 21.90 17.28 28.20
C ALA A 132 22.77 18.38 28.82
N CYS A 133 23.95 18.65 28.24
CA CYS A 133 24.84 19.73 28.68
C CYS A 133 24.43 21.07 28.06
N THR A 134 24.03 22.02 28.89
CA THR A 134 23.66 23.39 28.47
C THR A 134 24.84 24.25 28.02
N LYS A 135 26.09 23.83 28.31
CA LYS A 135 27.29 24.60 27.94
C LYS A 135 27.69 24.47 26.46
N TRP A 136 27.08 23.55 25.71
CA TRP A 136 27.44 23.28 24.32
C TRP A 136 26.19 23.25 23.43
N GLU A 137 25.99 24.29 22.62
CA GLU A 137 24.90 24.38 21.64
C GLU A 137 25.15 23.56 20.38
N LYS A 138 26.35 22.99 20.22
CA LYS A 138 26.71 22.17 19.06
C LYS A 138 26.33 20.70 19.28
N LYS A 139 25.97 20.02 18.18
CA LYS A 139 25.70 18.57 18.15
C LYS A 139 26.90 17.84 18.76
N HIS A 140 26.67 16.99 19.76
CA HIS A 140 27.71 16.10 20.28
C HIS A 140 28.13 15.15 19.14
N LEU A 141 29.34 15.32 18.62
CA LEU A 141 29.90 14.51 17.53
C LEU A 141 30.44 13.17 18.01
N THR A 142 30.17 12.79 19.25
CA THR A 142 30.81 11.66 19.88
C THR A 142 29.81 10.79 20.63
N ILE A 143 30.12 9.50 20.62
CA ILE A 143 29.47 8.48 21.44
C ILE A 143 29.76 8.76 22.93
N TYR A 144 30.84 9.49 23.25
CA TYR A 144 31.26 9.93 24.58
C TYR A 144 31.80 11.36 24.58
N HIS A 145 31.44 12.15 25.60
CA HIS A 145 31.93 13.52 25.78
C HIS A 145 33.43 13.68 25.55
#